data_AF-A0A9P6V1E4-F1
#
_entry.id   AF-A0A9P6V1E4-F1
#
_cell.length_a   1.000
_cell.length_b   1.000
_cell.length_c   1.000
_cell.angle_alpha   90.00
_cell.angle_beta   90.00
_cell.angle_gamma   90.00
#
_symmetry.space_group_name_H-M   'P 1'
#
loop_
_entity.id
_entity.type
_entity.pdbx_description
1 polymer ?
#
loop_
_entity_poly.entity_id
_entity_poly.type
_entity_poly.pdbx_seq_one_letter_code
_entity_poly.pdbx_strand_id
1 'polypeptide(L)' 'MSEQKQEFAAENEFVDEKYDAERNSVVLEEEENSPIPEVAAMVSNKDDPNLPVMTFRYYLMAVIFS' A
#
# COMPACT_ATOMS: atom_id res chain seq x y z
N MET A 1 28.64 11.10 32.71
CA MET A 1 28.10 12.32 32.06
C MET A 1 28.19 12.29 30.55
N SER A 2 29.16 11.59 29.95
CA SER A 2 29.30 11.41 28.49
C SER A 2 28.37 10.35 27.90
N GLU A 3 28.15 9.24 28.61
CA GLU A 3 27.36 8.09 28.13
C GLU A 3 25.87 8.41 27.97
N GLN A 4 25.26 9.07 28.96
CA GLN A 4 23.85 9.52 28.90
C GLN A 4 23.57 10.49 27.73
N LYS A 5 24.57 11.28 27.31
CA LYS A 5 24.45 12.19 26.18
C LYS A 5 24.53 11.45 24.84
N GLN A 6 25.27 10.36 24.79
CA GLN A 6 25.36 9.50 23.60
C GLN A 6 24.08 8.67 23.43
N GLU A 7 23.53 8.13 24.52
CA GLU A 7 22.26 7.39 24.50
C GLU A 7 21.09 8.29 24.06
N PHE A 8 20.99 9.51 24.61
CA PHE A 8 19.97 10.48 24.21
C PHE A 8 20.10 10.92 22.75
N ALA A 9 21.32 11.06 22.22
CA ALA A 9 21.53 11.40 20.81
C ALA A 9 21.11 10.27 19.89
N ALA A 10 21.47 9.02 20.22
CA ALA A 10 21.11 7.83 19.45
C ALA A 10 19.59 7.56 19.46
N GLU A 11 18.92 7.81 20.58
CA GLU A 11 17.46 7.67 20.68
C GLU A 11 16.74 8.69 19.79
N ASN A 12 17.19 9.96 19.77
CA ASN A 12 16.60 10.98 18.91
C ASN A 12 16.84 10.70 17.41
N GLU A 13 18.01 10.20 17.04
CA GLU A 13 18.34 9.83 15.66
C GLU A 13 17.46 8.66 15.18
N PHE A 14 17.22 7.66 16.05
CA PHE A 14 16.32 6.55 15.75
C PHE A 14 14.85 6.96 15.63
N VAL A 15 14.40 7.96 16.42
CA VAL A 15 13.04 8.50 16.35
C VAL A 15 12.82 9.27 15.04
N ASP A 16 13.81 10.02 14.58
CA ASP A 16 13.74 10.80 13.33
C ASP A 16 13.68 9.86 12.10
N GLU A 17 14.52 8.82 12.07
CA GLU A 17 14.54 7.82 11.01
C GLU A 17 13.21 7.04 10.92
N LYS A 18 12.61 6.72 12.08
CA LYS A 18 11.29 6.09 12.14
C LYS A 18 10.18 7.05 11.65
N TYR A 19 10.24 8.32 12.01
CA TYR A 19 9.27 9.32 11.58
C TYR A 19 9.31 9.56 10.06
N ASP A 20 10.50 9.62 9.49
CA ASP A 20 10.71 9.75 8.04
C ASP A 20 10.25 8.50 7.29
N ALA A 21 10.54 7.30 7.80
CA ALA A 21 10.06 6.05 7.19
C ALA A 21 8.52 5.94 7.22
N GLU A 22 7.87 6.32 8.33
CA GLU A 22 6.41 6.35 8.44
C GLU A 22 5.81 7.38 7.47
N ARG A 23 6.36 8.60 7.40
CA ARG A 23 5.95 9.64 6.44
C ARG A 23 6.10 9.18 4.99
N ASN A 24 7.22 8.55 4.66
CA ASN A 24 7.50 8.12 3.30
C ASN A 24 6.59 6.94 2.88
N SER A 25 6.24 6.06 3.83
CA SER A 25 5.28 4.98 3.57
C SER A 25 3.87 5.48 3.25
N VAL A 26 3.41 6.53 3.94
CA VAL A 26 2.10 7.16 3.68
C VAL A 26 2.05 7.86 2.31
N VAL A 27 3.16 8.49 1.89
CA VAL A 27 3.24 9.18 0.59
C VAL A 27 3.25 8.19 -0.58
N LEU A 28 3.94 7.05 -0.44
CA LEU A 28 3.98 6.02 -1.47
C LEU A 28 2.61 5.35 -1.69
N GLU A 29 1.82 5.14 -0.63
CA GLU A 29 0.46 4.60 -0.77
C GLU A 29 -0.50 5.55 -1.52
N GLU A 30 -0.29 6.87 -1.44
CA GLU A 30 -1.07 7.86 -2.19
C GLU A 30 -0.63 7.99 -3.66
N GLU A 31 0.66 7.79 -3.96
CA GLU A 31 1.21 7.92 -5.32
C GLU A 31 0.93 6.71 -6.23
N GLU A 32 0.67 5.53 -5.65
CA GLU A 32 0.26 4.33 -6.40
C GLU A 32 -1.18 4.40 -6.93
N ASN A 33 -1.95 5.41 -6.53
CA ASN A 33 -3.34 5.57 -6.93
C ASN A 33 -3.48 6.48 -8.15
N SER A 34 -4.47 6.18 -9.01
CA SER A 34 -4.75 7.02 -10.16
C SER A 34 -5.04 8.47 -9.70
N PRO A 35 -4.42 9.49 -10.31
CA PRO A 35 -4.65 10.90 -9.95
C PRO A 35 -6.06 11.40 -10.30
N ILE A 36 -6.84 10.57 -11.01
CA ILE A 36 -8.22 10.84 -11.39
C ILE A 36 -9.13 10.16 -10.36
N PRO A 37 -9.90 10.92 -9.55
CA PRO A 37 -10.66 10.37 -8.42
C PRO A 37 -11.73 9.35 -8.86
N GLU A 38 -12.32 9.53 -10.04
CA GLU A 38 -13.29 8.59 -10.59
C GLU A 38 -12.67 7.23 -10.92
N VAL A 39 -11.38 7.21 -11.31
CA VAL A 39 -10.65 5.97 -11.66
C VAL A 39 -10.19 5.26 -10.39
N ALA A 40 -9.66 6.01 -9.43
CA ALA A 40 -9.27 5.51 -8.11
C ALA A 40 -10.42 4.83 -7.36
N ALA A 41 -11.63 5.38 -7.46
CA ALA A 41 -12.81 4.82 -6.82
C ALA A 41 -13.35 3.56 -7.52
N MET A 42 -12.99 3.35 -8.79
CA MET A 42 -13.54 2.27 -9.61
C MET A 42 -12.65 1.03 -9.67
N VAL A 43 -11.32 1.20 -9.51
CA VAL A 43 -10.34 0.12 -9.63
C VAL A 43 -9.51 0.05 -8.35
N SER A 44 -9.51 -1.12 -7.71
CA SER A 44 -8.62 -1.38 -6.58
C SER A 44 -7.20 -1.61 -7.10
N ASN A 45 -6.23 -0.85 -6.59
CA ASN A 45 -4.82 -1.02 -6.96
C ASN A 45 -4.16 -2.23 -6.28
N LYS A 46 -4.89 -2.93 -5.41
CA LYS A 46 -4.41 -4.14 -4.73
C LYS A 46 -4.91 -5.44 -5.37
N ASP A 47 -5.59 -5.34 -6.50
CA ASP A 47 -6.09 -6.50 -7.23
C ASP A 47 -4.94 -7.20 -7.97
N ASP A 48 -4.81 -8.53 -7.80
CA ASP A 48 -3.78 -9.33 -8.49
C ASP A 48 -4.17 -9.56 -9.97
N PRO A 49 -3.37 -9.10 -10.94
CA PRO A 49 -3.67 -9.26 -12.37
C PRO A 49 -3.58 -10.73 -12.85
N ASN A 50 -2.98 -11.62 -12.06
CA ASN A 50 -2.90 -13.06 -12.37
C ASN A 50 -4.08 -13.86 -11.82
N LEU A 51 -4.93 -13.27 -10.98
CA LEU A 51 -6.08 -13.97 -10.44
C LEU A 51 -7.07 -14.29 -11.57
N PRO A 52 -7.52 -15.56 -11.70
CA PRO A 52 -8.51 -15.91 -12.71
C PRO A 52 -9.83 -15.15 -12.47
N VAL A 53 -10.33 -14.52 -13.54
CA VAL A 53 -11.52 -13.67 -13.49
C VAL A 53 -12.79 -14.52 -13.43
N MET A 54 -13.26 -14.78 -12.21
CA MET A 54 -14.52 -15.48 -11.95
C MET A 54 -15.73 -14.53 -12.09
N THR A 55 -15.92 -13.98 -13.29
CA THR A 55 -17.04 -13.06 -13.58
C THR A 55 -18.36 -13.82 -13.75
N PHE A 56 -19.47 -13.09 -13.62
CA PHE A 56 -20.79 -13.62 -13.95
C PHE A 56 -20.84 -14.28 -15.33
N ARG A 57 -20.17 -13.71 -16.36
CA ARG A 57 -20.11 -14.30 -17.70
C ARG A 57 -19.46 -15.68 -17.67
N TYR A 58 -18.38 -15.88 -16.91
CA TYR A 58 -17.74 -17.18 -16.75
C TYR A 58 -18.72 -18.20 -16.15
N TYR A 59 -19.38 -17.86 -15.05
CA TYR A 59 -20.35 -18.74 -14.39
C TYR A 59 -21.58 -19.03 -15.27
N LEU A 60 -22.09 -18.02 -15.99
CA LEU A 60 -23.21 -18.17 -16.91
C LEU A 60 -22.87 -19.16 -18.03
N MET A 61 -21.68 -19.02 -18.65
CA MET A 61 -21.23 -19.95 -19.68
C MET A 61 -21.01 -21.35 -19.09
N ALA A 62 -20.46 -21.46 -17.89
CA ALA A 62 -20.28 -22.75 -17.21
C ALA A 62 -21.63 -23.45 -16.98
N VAL A 63 -22.67 -22.75 -16.53
CA VAL A 63 -24.01 -23.36 -16.35
C VAL A 63 -24.65 -23.77 -17.68
N ILE A 64 -24.44 -23.00 -18.75
CA ILE A 64 -25.04 -23.28 -20.06
C ILE A 64 -24.33 -24.44 -20.80
N PHE A 65 -23.02 -24.61 -20.59
CA PHE A 65 -22.18 -25.56 -21.34
C PHE A 65 -21.56 -26.69 -20.48
N SER A 66 -21.94 -26.82 -19.20
CA SER A 66 -21.52 -27.93 -18.32
C SER A 66 -22.34 -29.20 -18.52
#